data_AF-A0A1W0ACG1-F1
#
_entry.id   AF-A0A1W0ACG1-F1
#
_cell.length_a   1.000
_cell.length_b   1.000
_cell.length_c   1.000
_cell.angle_alpha   90.00
_cell.angle_beta   90.00
_cell.angle_gamma   90.00
#
_symmetry.space_group_name_H-M   'P 1'
#
loop_
_entity.id
_entity.type
_entity.pdbx_description
1 polymer ?
#
loop_
_entity_poly.entity_id
_entity_poly.type
_entity_poly.pdbx_seq_one_letter_code
_entity_poly.pdbx_strand_id
1 'polypeptide(L)'
;MNIGSKSVGRLAPSLMKMQTRSLWFNMEGKSVARVVREMNSIQDEDGVMKQLMQRQFHEKKWQRRIRKKAESDIRHLNRELGTIIHQIFQRKKTGQ
;
A
#
# COMPACT_ATOMS: atom_id res chain seq x y z
N MET A 1 -49.76 20.30 19.66
CA MET A 1 -48.43 20.58 19.08
C MET A 1 -47.44 19.64 19.75
N ASN A 2 -46.91 18.68 18.99
CA ASN A 2 -46.18 17.53 19.52
C ASN A 2 -44.69 17.88 19.68
N ILE A 3 -44.17 17.80 20.91
CA ILE A 3 -42.77 18.11 21.24
C ILE A 3 -41.94 16.87 20.92
N GLY A 4 -41.30 16.89 19.74
CA GLY A 4 -40.43 15.84 19.25
C GLY A 4 -39.11 15.79 20.02
N SER A 5 -38.95 14.70 20.74
CA SER A 5 -37.78 14.25 21.51
C SER A 5 -36.42 14.47 20.81
N LYS A 6 -35.46 14.87 21.63
CA LYS A 6 -34.02 14.98 21.39
C LYS A 6 -33.45 13.74 20.68
N SER A 7 -32.63 13.95 19.65
CA SER A 7 -31.56 13.02 19.27
C SER A 7 -30.23 13.77 19.19
N VAL A 8 -29.69 14.09 20.37
CA VAL A 8 -28.27 14.41 20.51
C VAL A 8 -27.51 13.08 20.42
N GLY A 9 -27.24 12.63 19.20
CA GLY A 9 -26.37 11.49 18.93
C GLY A 9 -25.01 11.98 18.45
N ARG A 10 -24.20 12.55 19.36
CA ARG A 10 -22.79 12.86 19.09
C ARG A 10 -22.03 11.54 18.92
N LEU A 11 -21.41 11.38 17.76
CA LEU A 11 -20.11 10.76 17.52
C LEU A 11 -19.76 9.58 18.42
N ALA A 12 -20.11 8.37 17.99
CA ALA A 12 -19.27 7.23 18.34
C ALA A 12 -17.88 7.48 17.74
N PRO A 13 -16.79 7.56 18.53
CA PRO A 13 -15.46 7.54 17.97
C PRO A 13 -15.29 6.22 17.24
N SER A 14 -14.71 6.32 16.05
CA SER A 14 -14.24 5.22 15.22
C SER A 14 -13.56 4.11 16.05
N LEU A 15 -14.33 3.08 16.43
CA LEU A 15 -13.83 1.74 16.73
C LEU A 15 -13.42 0.99 15.45
N MET A 16 -13.29 1.69 14.32
CA MET A 16 -12.62 1.14 13.14
C MET A 16 -11.11 1.16 13.38
N LYS A 17 -10.63 0.09 14.03
CA LYS A 17 -9.32 -0.51 13.81
C LYS A 17 -8.16 0.49 13.69
N MET A 18 -7.79 1.14 14.80
CA MET A 18 -6.36 1.31 15.07
C MET A 18 -5.82 -0.08 15.44
N GLN A 19 -5.73 -0.96 14.45
CA GLN A 19 -4.87 -2.13 14.58
C GLN A 19 -3.46 -1.55 14.65
N THR A 20 -2.96 -1.38 15.87
CA THR A 20 -1.56 -1.11 16.14
C THR A 20 -0.78 -2.12 15.30
N ARG A 21 -0.02 -1.65 14.30
CA ARG A 21 0.83 -2.50 13.47
C ARG A 21 2.07 -2.89 14.27
N SER A 22 1.87 -3.57 15.39
CA SER A 22 2.95 -4.21 16.13
C SER A 22 3.33 -5.47 15.38
N LEU A 23 4.55 -5.49 14.84
CA LEU A 23 5.15 -6.69 14.27
C LEU A 23 5.90 -7.41 15.38
N TRP A 24 5.62 -8.70 15.54
CA TRP A 24 6.34 -9.58 16.45
C TRP A 24 7.32 -10.40 15.64
N PHE A 25 8.60 -10.34 16.00
CA PHE A 25 9.65 -11.09 15.30
C PHE A 25 10.21 -12.16 16.22
N ASN A 26 10.31 -13.39 15.70
CA ASN A 26 11.15 -14.40 16.34
C ASN A 26 12.63 -14.04 16.09
N MET A 27 13.36 -13.82 17.17
CA MET A 27 14.77 -13.44 17.16
C MET A 27 15.72 -14.65 17.13
N GLU A 28 15.20 -15.87 17.32
CA GLU A 28 16.03 -17.08 17.39
C GLU A 28 16.82 -17.29 16.09
N GLY A 29 18.16 -17.31 16.20
CA GLY A 29 19.06 -17.47 15.06
C GLY A 29 19.09 -16.33 14.03
N LYS A 30 18.35 -15.22 14.26
CA LYS A 30 18.33 -14.05 13.37
C LYS A 30 19.11 -12.89 13.99
N SER A 31 19.99 -12.27 13.21
CA SER A 31 20.61 -11.00 13.62
C SER A 31 19.59 -9.86 13.59
N VAL A 32 19.79 -8.85 14.44
CA VAL A 32 18.98 -7.62 14.47
C VAL A 32 18.89 -6.98 13.08
N ALA A 33 20.01 -6.95 12.34
CA ALA A 33 20.04 -6.41 10.97
C ALA A 33 19.15 -7.19 9.98
N ARG A 34 18.94 -8.49 10.19
CA ARG A 34 17.99 -9.28 9.37
C ARG A 34 16.55 -8.91 9.70
N VAL A 35 16.23 -8.76 10.98
CA VAL A 35 14.88 -8.38 11.45
C VAL A 35 14.51 -6.97 10.98
N VAL A 36 15.43 -6.01 11.05
CA VAL A 36 15.19 -4.65 10.54
C VAL A 36 14.94 -4.64 9.03
N ARG A 37 15.66 -5.45 8.26
CA ARG A 37 15.40 -5.59 6.81
C ARG A 37 14.02 -6.19 6.53
N GLU A 38 13.63 -7.20 7.30
CA GLU A 38 12.30 -7.83 7.20
C GLU A 38 11.20 -6.82 7.52
N MET A 39 11.37 -6.04 8.59
CA MET A 39 10.46 -4.95 8.95
C MET A 39 10.31 -3.90 7.84
N ASN A 40 11.41 -3.45 7.24
CA ASN A 40 11.38 -2.47 6.16
C ASN A 40 10.66 -3.03 4.91
N SER A 41 10.93 -4.28 4.54
CA SER A 41 10.24 -4.96 3.42
C SER A 41 8.72 -4.98 3.64
N ILE A 42 8.28 -5.33 4.85
CA ILE A 42 6.86 -5.36 5.21
C ILE A 42 6.24 -3.95 5.07
N GLN A 43 6.92 -2.91 5.54
CA GLN A 43 6.42 -1.54 5.44
C GLN A 43 6.32 -1.05 3.99
N ASP A 44 7.26 -1.46 3.14
CA ASP A 44 7.27 -1.13 1.71
C ASP A 44 6.15 -1.87 0.96
N GLU A 45 5.97 -3.16 1.22
CA GLU A 45 4.88 -3.98 0.65
C GLU A 45 3.50 -3.46 1.04
N ASP A 46 3.31 -3.11 2.31
CA ASP A 46 2.09 -2.50 2.81
C ASP A 46 1.86 -1.06 2.25
N GLY A 47 2.88 -0.46 1.64
CA GLY A 47 2.86 0.89 1.10
C GLY A 47 2.71 1.97 2.16
N VAL A 48 3.17 1.73 3.39
CA VAL A 48 3.05 2.67 4.52
C VAL A 48 3.66 4.02 4.17
N MET A 49 4.91 4.01 3.70
CA MET A 49 5.63 5.24 3.36
C MET A 49 4.94 6.00 2.23
N LYS A 50 4.43 5.29 1.21
CA LYS A 50 3.65 5.89 0.13
C LYS A 50 2.38 6.59 0.66
N GLN A 51 1.67 5.97 1.60
CA GLN A 51 0.48 6.56 2.19
C GLN A 51 0.81 7.79 3.05
N LEU A 52 1.88 7.72 3.84
CA LEU A 52 2.33 8.86 4.66
C LEU A 52 2.66 10.07 3.79
N MET A 53 3.43 9.87 2.71
CA MET A 53 3.77 10.93 1.76
C MET A 53 2.54 11.52 1.08
N GLN A 54 1.55 10.70 0.71
CA GLN A 54 0.29 11.18 0.12
C GLN A 54 -0.62 11.93 1.10
N ARG A 55 -0.46 11.70 2.40
CA ARG A 55 -1.22 12.41 3.45
C ARG A 55 -0.56 13.72 3.86
N GLN A 56 0.75 13.89 3.61
CA GLN A 56 1.49 15.08 3.99
C GLN A 56 0.91 16.36 3.38
N PHE A 57 0.42 16.28 2.13
CA PHE A 57 -0.16 17.42 1.42
C PHE A 57 -1.54 17.10 0.86
N HIS A 58 -2.44 18.08 0.87
CA HIS A 58 -3.77 17.90 0.32
C HIS A 58 -3.73 17.77 -1.21
N GLU A 59 -4.09 16.59 -1.71
CA GLU A 59 -4.30 16.33 -3.14
C GLU A 59 -5.79 16.45 -3.49
N LYS A 60 -6.13 17.33 -4.45
CA LYS A 60 -7.52 17.48 -4.93
C LYS A 60 -7.99 16.19 -5.60
N LYS A 61 -9.31 15.93 -5.54
CA LYS A 61 -9.92 14.70 -6.10
C LYS A 61 -9.59 14.46 -7.57
N TRP A 62 -9.51 15.51 -8.40
CA TRP A 62 -9.19 15.38 -9.83
C TRP A 62 -7.70 15.11 -10.07
N GLN A 63 -6.80 15.74 -9.30
CA GLN A 63 -5.35 15.47 -9.33
C GLN A 63 -5.09 14.00 -8.99
N ARG A 64 -5.77 13.50 -7.96
CA ARG A 64 -5.72 12.08 -7.56
C ARG A 64 -6.12 11.12 -8.67
N ARG A 65 -7.12 11.46 -9.47
CA ARG A 65 -7.55 10.61 -10.60
C ARG A 65 -6.48 10.55 -11.68
N ILE A 66 -5.87 11.69 -12.01
CA ILE A 66 -4.76 11.76 -12.98
C ILE A 66 -3.58 10.91 -12.51
N ARG A 67 -3.14 11.10 -11.25
CA ARG A 67 -2.05 10.31 -10.68
C ARG A 67 -2.36 8.81 -10.68
N LYS A 68 -3.55 8.42 -10.21
CA LYS A 68 -3.93 7.00 -10.17
C LYS A 68 -3.98 6.36 -11.55
N LYS A 69 -4.43 7.10 -12.58
CA LYS A 69 -4.41 6.63 -13.97
C LYS A 69 -2.97 6.43 -14.44
N ALA A 70 -2.11 7.44 -14.30
CA ALA A 70 -0.70 7.35 -14.67
C ALA A 70 0.02 6.20 -13.94
N GLU A 71 -0.19 6.03 -12.64
CA GLU A 71 0.36 4.90 -11.88
C GLU A 71 -0.14 3.54 -12.41
N SER A 72 -1.37 3.47 -12.89
CA SER A 72 -1.92 2.25 -13.48
C SER A 72 -1.29 1.93 -14.82
N ASP A 73 -1.15 2.95 -15.67
CA ASP A 73 -0.56 2.81 -17.01
C ASP A 73 0.92 2.37 -16.90
N ILE A 74 1.69 2.98 -15.98
CA ILE A 74 3.07 2.56 -15.70
C ILE A 74 3.14 1.11 -15.22
N ARG A 75 2.24 0.70 -14.30
CA ARG A 75 2.20 -0.70 -13.83
C ARG A 75 1.86 -1.68 -14.95
N HIS A 76 0.97 -1.30 -15.86
CA HIS A 76 0.60 -2.12 -17.00
C HIS A 76 1.78 -2.29 -17.95
N LEU A 77 2.42 -1.19 -18.35
CA LEU A 77 3.60 -1.20 -19.23
C LEU A 77 4.75 -2.03 -18.63
N ASN A 78 5.01 -1.89 -17.33
CA ASN A 78 6.06 -2.68 -16.67
C ASN A 78 5.77 -4.19 -16.70
N ARG A 79 4.50 -4.60 -16.61
CA ARG A 79 4.11 -6.02 -16.72
C ARG A 79 4.31 -6.54 -18.14
N GLU A 80 3.94 -5.76 -19.14
CA GLU A 80 4.14 -6.12 -20.55
C GLU A 80 5.62 -6.24 -20.90
N LEU A 81 6.42 -5.26 -20.49
CA LEU A 81 7.88 -5.30 -20.67
C LEU A 81 8.50 -6.52 -19.98
N GLY A 82 8.11 -6.81 -18.75
CA GLY A 82 8.57 -8.02 -18.05
C GLY A 82 8.21 -9.31 -18.79
N THR A 83 7.05 -9.35 -19.42
CA THR A 83 6.58 -10.50 -20.22
C THR A 83 7.39 -10.65 -21.51
N ILE A 84 7.64 -9.56 -22.23
CA ILE A 84 8.49 -9.54 -23.43
C ILE A 84 9.91 -10.02 -23.09
N ILE A 85 10.50 -9.46 -22.03
CA ILE A 85 11.83 -9.85 -21.56
C ILE A 85 11.87 -11.34 -21.24
N HIS A 86 10.86 -11.86 -20.52
CA HIS A 86 10.77 -13.27 -20.21
C HIS A 86 10.71 -14.15 -21.48
N GLN A 87 9.90 -13.78 -22.46
CA GLN A 87 9.81 -14.50 -23.73
C GLN A 87 11.14 -14.51 -24.49
N ILE A 88 11.86 -13.39 -24.52
CA ILE A 88 13.20 -13.31 -25.13
C ILE A 88 14.15 -14.29 -24.45
N PHE A 89 14.16 -14.34 -23.12
CA PHE A 89 15.01 -15.29 -22.39
C PHE A 89 14.64 -16.75 -22.68
N GLN A 90 13.35 -17.08 -22.79
CA GLN A 90 12.92 -18.43 -23.15
C GLN A 90 13.38 -18.82 -24.56
N ARG A 91 13.19 -17.94 -25.56
CA ARG A 91 13.62 -18.20 -26.95
C ARG A 91 15.12 -18.44 -27.04
N LYS A 92 15.91 -17.59 -26.38
CA LYS A 92 17.37 -17.73 -26.28
C LYS A 92 17.79 -19.07 -25.66
N LYS A 93 17.07 -19.52 -24.62
CA LYS A 93 17.35 -20.80 -23.95
C LYS A 93 17.01 -22.00 -24.83
N THR A 94 15.96 -21.91 -25.64
CA THR A 94 15.52 -22.98 -26.55
C THR A 94 16.27 -23.02 -27.88
N GLY A 95 17.20 -22.09 -28.12
CA GLY A 95 17.99 -22.04 -29.36
C GLY A 95 17.22 -21.60 -30.60
N GLN A 96 16.11 -20.88 -30.40
CA GLN A 96 15.38 -20.16 -31.47
C GLN A 96 15.83 -18.70 -31.55
#